data_AF-A0A847QE81-F1
#
_entry.id   AF-A0A847QE81-F1
#
_cell.length_a   1.000
_cell.length_b   1.000
_cell.length_c   1.000
_cell.angle_alpha   90.00
_cell.angle_beta   90.00
_cell.angle_gamma   90.00
#
_symmetry.space_group_name_H-M   'P 1'
#
loop_
_entity.id
_entity.type
_entity.pdbx_description
1 polymer ?
#
loop_
_entity_poly.entity_id
_entity_poly.type
_entity_poly.pdbx_seq_one_letter_code
_entity_poly.pdbx_strand_id
1 'polypeptide(L)'
;MQKFTKNLKVINCIITVAVISFLLVGCGMMTPAQKPDVGPAGKPVESKPNPPLLERFYSPPPELYDLEATAGVLFEGINKENWEQAEAGFNNLQTIWVNAKPLVGDKKGVKEADKALQELSTAIADKKITNSYENLNQFMGSIGDIAKSYKLSPLSSIIGVSNAVRNVNFYVEDKDWPKAASKVKELEGIWGNAKPTMEQVGILDEVTRTHSLIKQMKDAVNAENKGAIEEHTANINESLGYIRNFFREK
;
A
#
# COMPACT_ATOMS: atom_id res chain seq x y z
N MET A 1 -39.86 60.63 -4.90
CA MET A 1 -38.81 59.62 -4.60
C MET A 1 -39.36 58.38 -3.85
N GLN A 2 -40.63 58.00 -4.05
CA GLN A 2 -41.30 56.91 -3.30
C GLN A 2 -41.82 55.76 -4.20
N LYS A 3 -41.85 55.95 -5.53
CA LYS A 3 -42.23 54.90 -6.51
C LYS A 3 -41.09 53.93 -6.84
N PHE A 4 -39.83 54.36 -6.70
CA PHE A 4 -38.67 53.52 -7.05
C PHE A 4 -38.39 52.41 -6.03
N THR A 5 -38.68 52.64 -4.75
CA THR A 5 -38.42 51.67 -3.66
C THR A 5 -39.45 50.54 -3.57
N LYS A 6 -40.70 50.76 -4.03
CA LYS A 6 -41.71 49.68 -4.13
C LYS A 6 -41.34 48.68 -5.23
N ASN A 7 -40.85 49.16 -6.38
CA ASN A 7 -40.46 48.28 -7.49
C ASN A 7 -39.25 47.41 -7.14
N LEU A 8 -38.29 47.93 -6.36
CA LEU A 8 -37.11 47.16 -5.96
C LEU A 8 -37.45 46.00 -4.99
N LYS A 9 -38.41 46.19 -4.08
CA LYS A 9 -38.87 45.11 -3.18
C LYS A 9 -39.68 44.03 -3.90
N VAL A 10 -40.50 44.41 -4.88
CA VAL A 10 -41.24 43.44 -5.70
C VAL A 10 -40.30 42.65 -6.61
N ILE A 11 -39.29 43.30 -7.20
CA ILE A 11 -38.26 42.65 -8.02
C ILE A 11 -37.43 41.67 -7.18
N ASN A 12 -37.01 42.04 -5.96
CA ASN A 12 -36.29 41.10 -5.09
C ASN A 12 -37.15 39.92 -4.62
N CYS A 13 -38.45 40.09 -4.39
CA CYS A 13 -39.35 38.98 -4.08
C CYS A 13 -39.50 38.01 -5.25
N ILE A 14 -39.64 38.52 -6.48
CA ILE A 14 -39.77 37.70 -7.69
C ILE A 14 -38.47 36.94 -7.98
N ILE A 15 -37.31 37.59 -7.82
CA ILE A 15 -36.00 36.93 -8.02
C ILE A 15 -35.77 35.82 -6.98
N THR A 16 -36.16 36.04 -5.72
CA THR A 16 -35.98 35.04 -4.66
C THR A 16 -36.89 33.82 -4.88
N VAL A 17 -38.13 34.02 -5.31
CA VAL A 17 -39.05 32.92 -5.65
C VAL A 17 -38.62 32.18 -6.93
N ALA A 18 -38.08 32.88 -7.93
CA ALA A 18 -37.57 32.28 -9.14
C ALA A 18 -36.32 31.40 -8.90
N VAL A 19 -35.39 31.85 -8.05
CA VAL A 19 -34.16 31.08 -7.72
C VAL A 19 -34.49 29.82 -6.90
N ILE A 20 -35.45 29.89 -5.98
CA ILE A 20 -35.89 28.72 -5.20
C ILE A 20 -36.64 27.70 -6.10
N SER A 21 -37.38 28.18 -7.11
CA SER A 21 -38.07 27.32 -8.07
C SER A 21 -37.09 26.58 -9.02
N PHE A 22 -35.95 27.18 -9.36
CA PHE A 22 -34.90 26.53 -10.15
C PHE A 22 -34.11 25.46 -9.36
N LEU A 23 -34.01 25.59 -8.04
CA LEU A 23 -33.30 24.62 -7.19
C LEU A 23 -34.13 23.35 -6.91
N LEU A 24 -35.43 23.35 -7.20
CA LEU A 24 -36.33 22.21 -6.96
C LEU A 24 -36.70 21.41 -8.22
N VAL A 25 -36.17 21.77 -9.40
CA VAL A 25 -36.36 21.01 -10.67
C VAL A 25 -35.10 20.22 -11.06
N GLY A 26 -34.26 19.88 -10.08
CA GLY A 26 -33.04 19.08 -10.24
C GLY A 26 -33.20 17.56 -10.09
N CYS A 27 -34.43 17.04 -9.99
CA CYS A 27 -34.72 15.59 -10.03
C CYS A 27 -35.43 15.22 -11.34
N GLY A 28 -34.86 15.64 -12.46
CA GLY A 28 -35.27 15.21 -13.80
C GLY A 28 -34.40 14.06 -14.27
N MET A 29 -34.93 12.84 -14.16
CA MET A 29 -34.72 11.72 -15.09
C MET A 29 -33.39 11.71 -15.87
N MET A 30 -32.30 11.25 -15.26
CA MET A 30 -31.30 10.54 -16.06
C MET A 30 -31.89 9.18 -16.40
N THR A 31 -32.30 9.00 -17.64
CA THR A 31 -32.42 7.67 -18.22
C THR A 31 -31.13 6.90 -17.93
N PRO A 32 -31.18 5.64 -17.46
CA PRO A 32 -29.97 4.83 -17.32
C PRO A 32 -29.28 4.80 -18.68
N ALA A 33 -27.98 5.09 -18.70
CA ALA A 33 -27.16 4.92 -19.89
C ALA A 33 -27.46 3.54 -20.49
N GLN A 34 -27.81 3.50 -21.79
CA GLN A 34 -28.04 2.24 -22.47
C GLN A 34 -26.80 1.37 -22.29
N LYS A 35 -27.01 0.14 -21.79
CA LYS A 35 -25.94 -0.86 -21.68
C LYS A 35 -25.25 -0.94 -23.05
N PRO A 36 -23.91 -0.88 -23.12
CA PRO A 36 -23.21 -1.18 -24.35
C PRO A 36 -23.68 -2.53 -24.87
N ASP A 37 -23.92 -2.63 -26.18
CA ASP A 37 -24.23 -3.91 -26.84
C ASP A 37 -23.12 -4.90 -26.48
N VAL A 38 -23.46 -5.84 -25.61
CA VAL A 38 -22.62 -6.98 -25.31
C VAL A 38 -22.66 -7.84 -26.55
N GLY A 39 -21.61 -7.71 -27.38
CA GLY A 39 -21.28 -8.73 -28.38
C GLY A 39 -21.34 -10.12 -27.72
N PRO A 40 -21.65 -11.18 -28.49
CA PRO A 40 -22.02 -12.48 -27.96
C PRO A 40 -21.06 -12.85 -26.84
N ALA A 41 -21.59 -12.94 -25.62
CA ALA A 41 -20.82 -13.22 -24.43
C ALA A 41 -19.98 -14.47 -24.73
N GLY A 42 -18.69 -14.27 -24.95
CA GLY A 42 -17.74 -15.36 -25.02
C GLY A 42 -18.00 -16.22 -23.79
N LYS A 43 -18.12 -17.54 -23.99
CA LYS A 43 -18.39 -18.48 -22.90
C LYS A 43 -17.53 -18.07 -21.71
N PRO A 44 -18.12 -17.81 -20.52
CA PRO A 44 -17.32 -17.44 -19.37
C PRO A 44 -16.22 -18.46 -19.26
N VAL A 45 -14.96 -18.00 -19.30
CA VAL A 45 -13.80 -18.83 -19.00
C VAL A 45 -14.19 -19.60 -17.76
N GLU A 46 -14.26 -20.93 -17.83
CA GLU A 46 -14.67 -21.77 -16.71
C GLU A 46 -13.84 -21.38 -15.50
N SER A 47 -14.40 -20.49 -14.68
CA SER A 47 -13.76 -19.98 -13.50
C SER A 47 -13.76 -21.17 -12.58
N LYS A 48 -12.56 -21.72 -12.34
CA LYS A 48 -12.37 -22.80 -11.36
C LYS A 48 -13.23 -22.48 -10.13
N PRO A 49 -14.00 -23.46 -9.64
CA PRO A 49 -14.93 -23.22 -8.56
C PRO A 49 -14.19 -22.54 -7.43
N ASN A 50 -14.78 -21.43 -7.00
CA ASN A 50 -14.31 -20.62 -5.91
C ASN A 50 -14.10 -21.58 -4.70
N PRO A 51 -12.87 -21.73 -4.13
CA PRO A 51 -12.65 -22.67 -3.03
C PRO A 51 -13.61 -22.40 -1.86
N PRO A 52 -13.98 -23.43 -1.08
CA PRO A 52 -14.96 -23.34 0.01
C PRO A 52 -14.77 -22.10 0.88
N LEU A 53 -15.86 -21.52 1.39
CA LEU A 53 -15.81 -20.30 2.22
C LEU A 53 -14.77 -20.40 3.34
N LEU A 54 -14.72 -21.52 4.07
CA LEU A 54 -13.77 -21.75 5.16
C LEU A 54 -12.31 -21.68 4.72
N GLU A 55 -11.97 -22.12 3.50
CA GLU A 55 -10.60 -22.08 2.98
C GLU A 55 -10.15 -20.67 2.59
N ARG A 56 -11.09 -19.73 2.39
CA ARG A 56 -10.80 -18.32 2.08
C ARG A 56 -10.45 -17.50 3.33
N PHE A 57 -10.72 -18.04 4.50
CA PHE A 57 -10.70 -17.32 5.78
C PHE A 57 -9.56 -17.76 6.71
N TYR A 58 -8.65 -18.61 6.26
CA TYR A 58 -7.44 -18.89 7.04
C TYR A 58 -6.60 -17.62 7.16
N SER A 59 -6.20 -17.30 8.38
CA SER A 59 -5.16 -16.31 8.63
C SER A 59 -3.83 -16.84 8.06
N PRO A 60 -2.97 -15.97 7.51
CA PRO A 60 -1.62 -16.35 7.15
C PRO A 60 -0.85 -16.78 8.41
N PRO A 61 0.14 -17.70 8.27
CA PRO A 61 1.06 -18.01 9.35
C PRO A 61 1.67 -16.72 9.93
N PRO A 62 1.73 -16.55 11.26
CA PRO A 62 2.33 -15.37 11.90
C PRO A 62 3.74 -15.04 11.40
N GLU A 63 4.49 -16.07 11.01
CA GLU A 63 5.83 -15.98 10.46
C GLU A 63 5.88 -15.12 9.19
N LEU A 64 4.82 -15.08 8.37
CA LEU A 64 4.79 -14.21 7.20
C LEU A 64 4.70 -12.73 7.56
N TYR A 65 4.09 -12.38 8.70
CA TYR A 65 4.14 -11.02 9.25
C TYR A 65 5.53 -10.74 9.85
N ASP A 66 6.15 -11.74 10.48
CA ASP A 66 7.50 -11.59 11.08
C ASP A 66 8.59 -11.36 10.01
N LEU A 67 8.42 -11.95 8.81
CA LEU A 67 9.24 -11.63 7.62
C LEU A 67 9.14 -10.17 7.23
N GLU A 68 7.93 -9.60 7.23
CA GLU A 68 7.71 -8.20 6.89
C GLU A 68 8.45 -7.27 7.86
N ALA A 69 8.35 -7.55 9.17
CA ALA A 69 9.06 -6.79 10.20
C ALA A 69 10.58 -6.86 10.03
N THR A 70 11.11 -8.07 9.82
CA THR A 70 12.55 -8.32 9.71
C THR A 70 13.15 -7.68 8.45
N ALA A 71 12.39 -7.62 7.36
CA ALA A 71 12.82 -6.99 6.12
C ALA A 71 13.08 -5.49 6.27
N GLY A 72 12.40 -4.80 7.20
CA GLY A 72 12.69 -3.40 7.52
C GLY A 72 14.08 -3.20 8.13
N VAL A 73 14.43 -4.03 9.12
CA VAL A 73 15.74 -3.98 9.80
C VAL A 73 16.88 -4.32 8.84
N LEU A 74 16.68 -5.33 8.00
CA LEU A 74 17.62 -5.72 6.96
C LEU A 74 17.84 -4.59 5.96
N PHE A 75 16.76 -3.97 5.48
CA PHE A 75 16.85 -2.84 4.56
C PHE A 75 17.63 -1.66 5.17
N GLU A 76 17.39 -1.32 6.43
CA GLU A 76 18.14 -0.26 7.11
C GLU A 76 19.65 -0.56 7.12
N GLY A 77 20.04 -1.80 7.41
CA GLY A 77 21.44 -2.23 7.34
C GLY A 77 22.04 -2.10 5.94
N ILE A 78 21.30 -2.53 4.91
CA ILE A 78 21.72 -2.39 3.50
C ILE A 78 21.88 -0.92 3.12
N ASN A 79 20.88 -0.09 3.41
CA ASN A 79 20.81 1.30 2.98
C ASN A 79 21.86 2.18 3.67
N LYS A 80 22.26 1.84 4.90
CA LYS A 80 23.32 2.52 5.65
C LYS A 80 24.70 1.86 5.50
N GLU A 81 24.82 0.85 4.65
CA GLU A 81 26.04 0.04 4.48
C GLU A 81 26.56 -0.59 5.80
N ASN A 82 25.67 -0.77 6.78
CA ASN A 82 25.97 -1.51 7.99
C ASN A 82 25.82 -3.00 7.71
N TRP A 83 26.87 -3.59 7.13
CA TRP A 83 26.87 -4.98 6.67
C TRP A 83 26.72 -5.98 7.81
N GLU A 84 27.17 -5.69 9.02
CA GLU A 84 26.94 -6.54 10.19
C GLU A 84 25.45 -6.62 10.53
N GLN A 85 24.75 -5.46 10.52
CA GLN A 85 23.31 -5.40 10.70
C GLN A 85 22.57 -6.09 9.54
N ALA A 86 23.04 -5.92 8.30
CA ALA A 86 22.45 -6.58 7.14
C ALA A 86 22.60 -8.11 7.20
N GLU A 87 23.77 -8.63 7.56
CA GLU A 87 23.99 -10.07 7.73
C GLU A 87 23.12 -10.65 8.86
N ALA A 88 23.06 -9.97 10.01
CA ALA A 88 22.18 -10.39 11.11
C ALA A 88 20.69 -10.38 10.70
N GLY A 89 20.25 -9.33 10.01
CA GLY A 89 18.89 -9.21 9.48
C GLY A 89 18.56 -10.31 8.47
N PHE A 90 19.50 -10.63 7.58
CA PHE A 90 19.35 -11.71 6.60
C PHE A 90 19.26 -13.08 7.26
N ASN A 91 20.12 -13.39 8.23
CA ASN A 91 20.10 -14.67 8.94
C ASN A 91 18.77 -14.88 9.69
N ASN A 92 18.24 -13.82 10.31
CA ASN A 92 16.92 -13.86 10.95
C ASN A 92 15.81 -14.08 9.91
N LEU A 93 15.83 -13.34 8.81
CA LEU A 93 14.84 -13.44 7.73
C LEU A 93 14.85 -14.84 7.09
N GLN A 94 16.02 -15.42 6.85
CA GLN A 94 16.18 -16.78 6.35
C GLN A 94 15.63 -17.82 7.34
N THR A 95 15.93 -17.66 8.63
CA THR A 95 15.44 -18.57 9.68
C THR A 95 13.91 -18.57 9.73
N ILE A 96 13.30 -17.38 9.70
CA ILE A 96 11.83 -17.26 9.68
C ILE A 96 11.27 -17.91 8.41
N TRP A 97 11.88 -17.68 7.25
CA TRP A 97 11.41 -18.28 5.99
C TRP A 97 11.47 -19.80 6.01
N VAL A 98 12.56 -20.40 6.51
CA VAL A 98 12.69 -21.86 6.63
C VAL A 98 11.57 -22.46 7.48
N ASN A 99 11.16 -21.76 8.54
CA ASN A 99 10.05 -22.18 9.41
C ASN A 99 8.67 -21.93 8.77
N ALA A 100 8.49 -20.82 8.05
CA ALA A 100 7.22 -20.45 7.42
C ALA A 100 6.91 -21.30 6.17
N LYS A 101 7.93 -21.68 5.41
CA LYS A 101 7.82 -22.41 4.14
C LYS A 101 6.95 -23.68 4.21
N PRO A 102 7.14 -24.60 5.17
CA PRO A 102 6.27 -25.78 5.29
C PRO A 102 4.81 -25.42 5.63
N LEU A 103 4.56 -24.29 6.30
CA LEU A 103 3.21 -23.85 6.68
C LEU A 103 2.43 -23.27 5.49
N VAL A 104 3.13 -22.66 4.54
CA VAL A 104 2.50 -22.09 3.34
C VAL A 104 2.31 -23.13 2.23
N GLY A 105 3.12 -24.20 2.22
CA GLY A 105 3.07 -25.27 1.20
C GLY A 105 3.52 -24.78 -0.18
N ASP A 106 3.00 -25.37 -1.27
CA ASP A 106 3.41 -25.05 -2.64
C ASP A 106 2.66 -23.84 -3.25
N LYS A 107 2.40 -22.81 -2.46
CA LYS A 107 1.74 -21.58 -2.93
C LYS A 107 2.57 -20.85 -4.00
N LYS A 108 1.88 -20.12 -4.87
CA LYS A 108 2.53 -19.20 -5.83
C LYS A 108 3.43 -18.23 -5.05
N GLY A 109 4.66 -18.03 -5.50
CA GLY A 109 5.65 -17.16 -4.87
C GLY A 109 6.71 -17.92 -4.05
N VAL A 110 6.50 -19.18 -3.69
CA VAL A 110 7.47 -19.94 -2.86
C VAL A 110 8.79 -20.18 -3.59
N LYS A 111 8.73 -20.55 -4.88
CA LYS A 111 9.93 -20.79 -5.70
C LYS A 111 10.67 -19.48 -5.98
N GLU A 112 9.92 -18.43 -6.26
CA GLU A 112 10.46 -17.09 -6.48
C GLU A 112 11.10 -16.51 -5.21
N ALA A 113 10.50 -16.77 -4.04
CA ALA A 113 11.05 -16.42 -2.74
C ALA A 113 12.38 -17.15 -2.48
N ASP A 114 12.44 -18.47 -2.69
CA ASP A 114 13.70 -19.23 -2.51
C ASP A 114 14.83 -18.68 -3.39
N LYS A 115 14.51 -18.41 -4.67
CA LYS A 115 15.49 -17.85 -5.62
C LYS A 115 15.96 -16.47 -5.16
N ALA A 116 15.03 -15.57 -4.85
CA ALA A 116 15.37 -14.22 -4.41
C ALA A 116 16.17 -14.23 -3.10
N LEU A 117 15.89 -15.16 -2.19
CA LEU A 117 16.63 -15.30 -0.93
C LEU A 117 18.08 -15.75 -1.16
N GLN A 118 18.32 -16.65 -2.11
CA GLN A 118 19.68 -17.06 -2.51
C GLN A 118 20.46 -15.91 -3.17
N GLU A 119 19.80 -15.17 -4.07
CA GLU A 119 20.38 -14.00 -4.73
C GLU A 119 20.69 -12.89 -3.70
N LEU A 120 19.81 -12.69 -2.72
CA LEU A 120 20.00 -11.78 -1.59
C LEU A 120 21.20 -12.18 -0.72
N SER A 121 21.33 -13.47 -0.39
CA SER A 121 22.48 -13.98 0.37
C SER A 121 23.81 -13.64 -0.29
N THR A 122 23.89 -13.89 -1.60
CA THR A 122 25.08 -13.59 -2.40
C THR A 122 25.36 -12.09 -2.44
N ALA A 123 24.31 -11.28 -2.65
CA ALA A 123 24.46 -9.82 -2.73
C ALA A 123 24.93 -9.20 -1.40
N ILE A 124 24.46 -9.70 -0.26
CA ILE A 124 24.89 -9.25 1.07
C ILE A 124 26.34 -9.65 1.34
N ALA A 125 26.72 -10.90 1.05
CA ALA A 125 28.09 -11.37 1.20
C ALA A 125 29.07 -10.56 0.33
N ASP A 126 28.66 -10.22 -0.89
CA ASP A 126 29.43 -9.39 -1.83
C ASP A 126 29.34 -7.88 -1.51
N LYS A 127 28.56 -7.47 -0.50
CA LYS A 127 28.34 -6.07 -0.13
C LYS A 127 27.83 -5.19 -1.28
N LYS A 128 26.97 -5.74 -2.13
CA LYS A 128 26.37 -5.05 -3.29
C LYS A 128 25.06 -4.38 -2.87
N ILE A 129 25.09 -3.08 -2.61
CA ILE A 129 23.92 -2.31 -2.10
C ILE A 129 22.69 -2.48 -3.01
N THR A 130 22.81 -2.14 -4.29
CA THR A 130 21.69 -2.20 -5.25
C THR A 130 21.11 -3.60 -5.37
N ASN A 131 21.96 -4.62 -5.58
CA ASN A 131 21.52 -6.00 -5.68
C ASN A 131 20.88 -6.50 -4.38
N SER A 132 21.41 -6.11 -3.21
CA SER A 132 20.87 -6.53 -1.92
C SER A 132 19.46 -5.95 -1.73
N TYR A 133 19.27 -4.67 -2.03
CA TYR A 133 17.97 -4.02 -1.95
C TYR A 133 16.97 -4.61 -2.96
N GLU A 134 17.36 -4.80 -4.22
CA GLU A 134 16.48 -5.34 -5.26
C GLU A 134 16.04 -6.77 -4.92
N ASN A 135 16.98 -7.63 -4.50
CA ASN A 135 16.67 -9.01 -4.14
C ASN A 135 15.84 -9.09 -2.86
N LEU A 136 16.02 -8.19 -1.88
CA LEU A 136 15.15 -8.08 -0.72
C LEU A 136 13.72 -7.73 -1.13
N ASN A 137 13.55 -6.73 -1.99
CA ASN A 137 12.22 -6.34 -2.46
C ASN A 137 11.57 -7.41 -3.34
N GLN A 138 12.35 -8.16 -4.13
CA GLN A 138 11.87 -9.32 -4.88
C GLN A 138 11.44 -10.47 -3.96
N PHE A 139 12.23 -10.76 -2.92
CA PHE A 139 11.87 -11.75 -1.90
C PHE A 139 10.55 -11.36 -1.23
N MET A 140 10.46 -10.13 -0.71
CA MET A 140 9.24 -9.66 -0.06
C MET A 140 8.06 -9.58 -1.02
N GLY A 141 8.28 -9.20 -2.29
CA GLY A 141 7.24 -9.26 -3.32
C GLY A 141 6.69 -10.68 -3.53
N SER A 142 7.57 -11.68 -3.45
CA SER A 142 7.19 -13.09 -3.51
C SER A 142 6.41 -13.53 -2.27
N ILE A 143 6.77 -13.05 -1.07
CA ILE A 143 5.97 -13.22 0.15
C ILE A 143 4.60 -12.54 0.00
N GLY A 144 4.53 -11.37 -0.64
CA GLY A 144 3.28 -10.70 -0.98
C GLY A 144 2.40 -11.54 -1.91
N ASP A 145 2.99 -12.23 -2.88
CA ASP A 145 2.28 -13.16 -3.77
C ASP A 145 1.73 -14.39 -3.04
N ILE A 146 2.46 -14.91 -2.05
CA ILE A 146 1.96 -15.95 -1.14
C ILE A 146 0.81 -15.40 -0.29
N ALA A 147 0.97 -14.19 0.26
CA ALA A 147 0.02 -13.53 1.13
C ALA A 147 -1.34 -13.26 0.43
N LYS A 148 -1.36 -13.04 -0.89
CA LYS A 148 -2.60 -12.89 -1.68
C LYS A 148 -3.52 -14.11 -1.62
N SER A 149 -3.02 -15.29 -1.24
CA SER A 149 -3.86 -16.48 -1.05
C SER A 149 -4.76 -16.40 0.19
N TYR A 150 -4.45 -15.52 1.15
CA TYR A 150 -5.20 -15.31 2.39
C TYR A 150 -6.13 -14.10 2.27
N LYS A 151 -7.36 -14.32 1.77
CA LYS A 151 -8.22 -13.25 1.22
C LYS A 151 -8.61 -12.13 2.20
N LEU A 152 -8.67 -12.41 3.50
CA LEU A 152 -9.01 -11.41 4.52
C LEU A 152 -7.80 -10.76 5.17
N SER A 153 -6.59 -11.23 4.87
CA SER A 153 -5.38 -10.63 5.41
C SER A 153 -4.91 -9.48 4.52
N PRO A 154 -4.61 -8.31 5.11
CA PRO A 154 -3.98 -7.22 4.39
C PRO A 154 -2.48 -7.40 4.22
N LEU A 155 -1.89 -8.55 4.61
CA LEU A 155 -0.44 -8.75 4.59
C LEU A 155 0.20 -8.45 3.23
N SER A 156 -0.44 -8.88 2.13
CA SER A 156 0.07 -8.56 0.78
C SER A 156 0.10 -7.04 0.52
N SER A 157 -0.90 -6.31 1.02
CA SER A 157 -0.99 -4.85 0.94
C SER A 157 0.06 -4.18 1.83
N ILE A 158 0.27 -4.68 3.06
CA ILE A 158 1.31 -4.17 3.99
C ILE A 158 2.68 -4.29 3.33
N ILE A 159 3.01 -5.48 2.83
CA ILE A 159 4.26 -5.76 2.10
C ILE A 159 4.43 -4.81 0.92
N GLY A 160 3.37 -4.58 0.14
CA GLY A 160 3.40 -3.67 -0.99
C GLY A 160 3.76 -2.24 -0.59
N VAL A 161 3.15 -1.73 0.48
CA VAL A 161 3.46 -0.39 1.03
C VAL A 161 4.89 -0.35 1.56
N SER A 162 5.32 -1.33 2.36
CA SER A 162 6.67 -1.38 2.92
C SER A 162 7.76 -1.44 1.82
N ASN A 163 7.56 -2.25 0.76
CA ASN A 163 8.46 -2.26 -0.39
C ASN A 163 8.53 -0.89 -1.07
N ALA A 164 7.38 -0.22 -1.24
CA ALA A 164 7.33 1.10 -1.86
C ALA A 164 8.02 2.18 -1.00
N VAL A 165 7.91 2.11 0.33
CA VAL A 165 8.66 2.98 1.26
C VAL A 165 10.17 2.74 1.12
N ARG A 166 10.62 1.48 1.04
CA ARG A 166 12.03 1.15 0.78
C ARG A 166 12.52 1.70 -0.56
N ASN A 167 11.71 1.61 -1.61
CA ASN A 167 12.04 2.19 -2.91
C ASN A 167 12.28 3.69 -2.83
N VAL A 168 11.44 4.44 -2.10
CA VAL A 168 11.65 5.88 -1.89
C VAL A 168 12.97 6.13 -1.18
N ASN A 169 13.19 5.46 -0.05
CA ASN A 169 14.39 5.64 0.77
C ASN A 169 15.69 5.32 0.03
N PHE A 170 15.69 4.27 -0.80
CA PHE A 170 16.84 3.89 -1.60
C PHE A 170 17.31 5.03 -2.52
N TYR A 171 16.39 5.64 -3.28
CA TYR A 171 16.74 6.74 -4.18
C TYR A 171 17.02 8.06 -3.45
N VAL A 172 16.47 8.25 -2.26
CA VAL A 172 16.79 9.39 -1.40
C VAL A 172 18.23 9.28 -0.88
N GLU A 173 18.67 8.08 -0.50
CA GLU A 173 20.05 7.83 -0.07
C GLU A 173 21.05 8.08 -1.21
N ASP A 174 20.72 7.61 -2.41
CA ASP A 174 21.48 7.86 -3.65
C ASP A 174 21.41 9.32 -4.15
N LYS A 175 20.64 10.19 -3.48
CA LYS A 175 20.36 11.59 -3.90
C LYS A 175 19.75 11.70 -5.30
N ASP A 176 19.11 10.63 -5.79
CA ASP A 176 18.37 10.62 -7.06
C ASP A 176 16.94 11.12 -6.81
N TRP A 177 16.81 12.43 -6.56
CA TRP A 177 15.54 13.08 -6.26
C TRP A 177 14.48 12.91 -7.35
N PRO A 178 14.81 12.97 -8.67
CA PRO A 178 13.83 12.69 -9.71
C PRO A 178 13.24 11.27 -9.62
N LYS A 179 14.06 10.24 -9.34
CA LYS A 179 13.54 8.89 -9.12
C LYS A 179 12.79 8.78 -7.81
N ALA A 180 13.28 9.38 -6.72
CA ALA A 180 12.56 9.41 -5.45
C ALA A 180 11.16 10.03 -5.59
N ALA A 181 11.03 11.13 -6.37
CA ALA A 181 9.76 11.77 -6.67
C ALA A 181 8.81 10.88 -7.50
N SER A 182 9.36 10.06 -8.42
CA SER A 182 8.58 9.02 -9.11
C SER A 182 8.12 7.94 -8.12
N LYS A 183 9.02 7.46 -7.26
CA LYS A 183 8.73 6.39 -6.30
C LYS A 183 7.75 6.80 -5.21
N VAL A 184 7.76 8.05 -4.77
CA VAL A 184 6.80 8.51 -3.77
C VAL A 184 5.37 8.66 -4.34
N LYS A 185 5.25 8.95 -5.64
CA LYS A 185 3.95 8.88 -6.35
C LYS A 185 3.46 7.45 -6.50
N GLU A 186 4.36 6.51 -6.80
CA GLU A 186 4.04 5.08 -6.81
C GLU A 186 3.57 4.62 -5.42
N LEU A 187 4.26 5.03 -4.34
CA LEU A 187 3.87 4.77 -2.95
C LEU A 187 2.47 5.32 -2.64
N GLU A 188 2.16 6.56 -3.02
CA GLU A 188 0.83 7.15 -2.82
C GLU A 188 -0.26 6.34 -3.53
N GLY A 189 -0.01 5.87 -4.75
CA GLY A 189 -0.92 5.00 -5.50
C GLY A 189 -1.09 3.62 -4.87
N ILE A 190 0.01 2.99 -4.43
CA ILE A 190 -0.01 1.70 -3.73
C ILE A 190 -0.79 1.82 -2.43
N TRP A 191 -0.55 2.87 -1.65
CA TRP A 191 -1.32 3.16 -0.44
C TRP A 191 -2.80 3.38 -0.73
N GLY A 192 -3.15 4.15 -1.77
CA GLY A 192 -4.55 4.36 -2.16
C GLY A 192 -5.30 3.06 -2.44
N ASN A 193 -4.64 2.07 -3.04
CA ASN A 193 -5.20 0.74 -3.29
C ASN A 193 -5.19 -0.17 -2.04
N ALA A 194 -4.17 -0.05 -1.19
CA ALA A 194 -4.00 -0.87 0.01
C ALA A 194 -4.93 -0.45 1.15
N LYS A 195 -5.16 0.87 1.32
CA LYS A 195 -5.88 1.48 2.44
C LYS A 195 -7.21 0.80 2.76
N PRO A 196 -8.12 0.54 1.79
CA PRO A 196 -9.41 -0.08 2.11
C PRO A 196 -9.30 -1.48 2.73
N THR A 197 -8.21 -2.21 2.45
CA THR A 197 -8.00 -3.56 3.00
C THR A 197 -7.52 -3.54 4.46
N MET A 198 -7.03 -2.41 4.94
CA MET A 198 -6.51 -2.22 6.30
C MET A 198 -7.51 -1.48 7.21
N GLU A 199 -8.57 -0.90 6.65
CA GLU A 199 -9.59 -0.17 7.41
C GLU A 199 -10.41 -1.14 8.29
N GLN A 200 -10.06 -1.23 9.57
CA GLN A 200 -10.83 -1.95 10.57
C GLN A 200 -11.00 -1.14 11.85
N VAL A 201 -12.13 -1.34 12.51
CA VAL A 201 -12.38 -0.80 13.86
C VAL A 201 -11.26 -1.27 14.79
N GLY A 202 -10.63 -0.32 15.48
CA GLY A 202 -9.48 -0.54 16.36
C GLY A 202 -8.13 -0.04 15.80
N ILE A 203 -8.02 0.20 14.49
CA ILE A 203 -6.77 0.68 13.85
C ILE A 203 -6.98 1.82 12.82
N LEU A 204 -8.17 2.41 12.77
CA LEU A 204 -8.50 3.49 11.82
C LEU A 204 -7.58 4.72 11.98
N ASP A 205 -7.17 5.03 13.23
CA ASP A 205 -6.28 6.14 13.50
C ASP A 205 -4.89 5.89 12.91
N GLU A 206 -4.37 4.66 12.98
CA GLU A 206 -3.09 4.30 12.37
C GLU A 206 -3.14 4.29 10.84
N VAL A 207 -4.26 3.86 10.25
CA VAL A 207 -4.49 3.97 8.80
C VAL A 207 -4.53 5.45 8.38
N THR A 208 -5.18 6.31 9.16
CA THR A 208 -5.27 7.75 8.88
C THR A 208 -3.91 8.44 9.05
N ARG A 209 -3.16 8.08 10.11
CA ARG A 209 -1.80 8.55 10.37
C ARG A 209 -0.87 8.16 9.23
N THR A 210 -0.89 6.90 8.79
CA THR A 210 -0.09 6.41 7.65
C THR A 210 -0.40 7.20 6.38
N HIS A 211 -1.68 7.46 6.09
CA HIS A 211 -2.06 8.27 4.93
C HIS A 211 -1.49 9.69 4.97
N SER A 212 -1.53 10.34 6.13
CA SER A 212 -0.96 11.68 6.33
C SER A 212 0.56 11.67 6.13
N LEU A 213 1.25 10.69 6.73
CA LEU A 213 2.70 10.58 6.64
C LEU A 213 3.19 10.34 5.21
N ILE A 214 2.46 9.57 4.40
CA ILE A 214 2.80 9.36 2.98
C ILE A 214 2.70 10.68 2.19
N LYS A 215 1.70 11.52 2.48
CA LYS A 215 1.61 12.86 1.88
C LYS A 215 2.77 13.75 2.31
N GLN A 216 3.11 13.74 3.60
CA GLN A 216 4.23 14.52 4.13
C GLN A 216 5.57 14.04 3.57
N MET A 217 5.75 12.73 3.41
CA MET A 217 6.93 12.16 2.74
C MET A 217 7.04 12.64 1.28
N LYS A 218 5.93 12.67 0.54
CA LYS A 218 5.89 13.22 -0.82
C LYS A 218 6.31 14.69 -0.85
N ASP A 219 5.78 15.50 0.07
CA ASP A 219 6.16 16.91 0.18
C ASP A 219 7.65 17.06 0.52
N ALA A 220 8.17 16.24 1.43
CA ALA A 220 9.59 16.22 1.81
C ALA A 220 10.50 15.77 0.65
N VAL A 221 10.10 14.78 -0.15
CA VAL A 221 10.82 14.36 -1.37
C VAL A 221 10.87 15.49 -2.39
N ASN A 222 9.75 16.18 -2.64
CA ASN A 222 9.72 17.31 -3.56
C ASN A 222 10.55 18.52 -3.06
N ALA A 223 10.74 18.62 -1.74
CA ALA A 223 11.59 19.62 -1.11
C ALA A 223 13.05 19.16 -0.91
N GLU A 224 13.41 17.96 -1.38
CA GLU A 224 14.75 17.36 -1.21
C GLU A 224 15.22 17.30 0.26
N ASN A 225 14.28 17.13 1.19
CA ASN A 225 14.54 17.17 2.63
C ASN A 225 14.73 15.75 3.20
N LYS A 226 15.97 15.26 3.15
CA LYS A 226 16.35 13.93 3.67
C LYS A 226 15.93 13.69 5.12
N GLY A 227 16.17 14.65 6.02
CA GLY A 227 15.87 14.49 7.45
C GLY A 227 14.37 14.31 7.72
N ALA A 228 13.51 15.07 7.03
CA ALA A 228 12.07 14.88 7.13
C ALA A 228 11.62 13.53 6.55
N ILE A 229 12.26 13.05 5.47
CA ILE A 229 11.97 11.73 4.89
C ILE A 229 12.33 10.61 5.86
N GLU A 230 13.46 10.70 6.56
CA GLU A 230 13.87 9.75 7.60
C GLU A 230 12.84 9.70 8.74
N GLU A 231 12.40 10.87 9.23
CA GLU A 231 11.36 10.98 10.26
C GLU A 231 10.02 10.39 9.79
N HIS A 232 9.57 10.74 8.59
CA HIS A 232 8.32 10.22 8.05
C HIS A 232 8.41 8.71 7.77
N THR A 233 9.55 8.20 7.34
CA THR A 233 9.80 6.75 7.17
C THR A 233 9.67 6.01 8.49
N ALA A 234 10.34 6.50 9.54
CA ALA A 234 10.26 5.90 10.87
C ALA A 234 8.82 5.84 11.38
N ASN A 235 8.08 6.95 11.24
CA ASN A 235 6.67 7.04 11.62
C ASN A 235 5.76 6.14 10.78
N ILE A 236 6.01 6.00 9.46
CA ILE A 236 5.24 5.09 8.61
C ILE A 236 5.49 3.64 9.03
N ASN A 237 6.74 3.26 9.28
CA ASN A 237 7.09 1.92 9.74
C ASN A 237 6.48 1.60 11.10
N GLU A 238 6.39 2.59 12.00
CA GLU A 238 5.72 2.45 13.28
C GLU A 238 4.22 2.17 13.09
N SER A 239 3.51 3.01 12.32
CA SER A 239 2.07 2.83 12.06
C SER A 239 1.77 1.53 11.30
N LEU A 240 2.59 1.17 10.30
CA LEU A 240 2.49 -0.14 9.62
C LEU A 240 2.77 -1.29 10.59
N GLY A 241 3.67 -1.11 11.55
CA GLY A 241 3.93 -2.07 12.62
C GLY A 241 2.71 -2.32 13.51
N TYR A 242 2.00 -1.27 13.91
CA TYR A 242 0.73 -1.41 14.65
C TYR A 242 -0.35 -2.11 13.82
N ILE A 243 -0.53 -1.70 12.56
CA ILE A 243 -1.47 -2.33 11.63
C ILE A 243 -1.13 -3.83 11.48
N ARG A 244 0.14 -4.15 11.22
CA ARG A 244 0.63 -5.52 11.10
C ARG A 244 0.31 -6.35 12.34
N ASN A 245 0.66 -5.86 13.52
CA ASN A 245 0.48 -6.60 14.78
C ASN A 245 -1.00 -6.87 15.06
N PHE A 246 -1.88 -5.91 14.78
CA PHE A 246 -3.32 -6.09 14.90
C PHE A 246 -3.87 -7.25 14.03
N PHE A 247 -3.35 -7.42 12.81
CA PHE A 247 -3.76 -8.52 11.93
C PHE A 247 -3.01 -9.83 12.17
N ARG A 248 -1.82 -9.77 12.78
CA ARG A 248 -1.03 -10.94 13.19
C ARG A 248 -1.68 -11.70 14.36
N GLU A 249 -2.35 -10.98 15.25
CA GLU A 249 -2.99 -11.54 16.46
C GLU A 249 -4.39 -12.13 16.23
N LYS A 250 -4.91 -12.07 14.99
CA LYS A 250 -6.25 -12.55 14.61
C LYS A 250 -6.23 -13.90 13.89
#